data_AF-A0A927FKU3-F1
#
_entry.id   AF-A0A927FKU3-F1
#
_cell.length_a   1.000
_cell.length_b   1.000
_cell.length_c   1.000
_cell.angle_alpha   90.00
_cell.angle_beta   90.00
_cell.angle_gamma   90.00
#
_symmetry.space_group_name_H-M   'P 1'
#
loop_
_entity.id
_entity.type
_entity.pdbx_description
1 polymer ?
#
loop_
_entity_poly.entity_id
_entity_poly.type
_entity_poly.pdbx_seq_one_letter_code
_entity_poly.pdbx_strand_id
1 'polypeptide(L)'
;MTDDDKVANEYRSALGAATPGAQSQAYDVRAAFSSVLSALNAKAWVSTTADAFSSTCTSKQGSAGDAADDCVEEMTSRHGREPLKVDKTDYRANWS
;
A
#
# COMPACT_ATOMS: atom_id res chain seq x y z
N MET A 1 22.27 -15.86 -25.38
CA MET A 1 21.25 -16.70 -24.72
C MET A 1 19.98 -16.62 -25.54
N THR A 2 19.44 -17.77 -25.91
CA THR A 2 18.14 -17.88 -26.59
C THR A 2 17.02 -17.67 -25.57
N ASP A 3 15.83 -17.26 -26.01
CA ASP A 3 14.67 -17.04 -25.11
C ASP A 3 14.26 -18.31 -24.33
N ASP A 4 14.74 -19.50 -24.74
CA ASP A 4 14.57 -20.79 -24.05
C ASP A 4 15.26 -20.86 -22.67
N ASP A 5 16.23 -19.98 -22.41
CA ASP A 5 16.92 -19.89 -21.11
C ASP A 5 16.22 -18.95 -20.12
N LYS A 6 15.15 -18.27 -20.54
CA LYS A 6 14.38 -17.38 -19.68
C LYS A 6 13.17 -18.06 -19.07
N VAL A 7 12.97 -17.86 -17.77
CA VAL A 7 11.83 -18.36 -16.99
C VAL A 7 10.99 -17.21 -16.46
N ALA A 8 9.82 -17.55 -15.91
CA ALA A 8 8.95 -16.57 -15.28
C ALA A 8 9.68 -15.84 -14.15
N ASN A 9 9.41 -14.54 -14.03
CA ASN A 9 9.92 -13.72 -12.94
C ASN A 9 9.02 -13.89 -11.71
N GLU A 10 9.37 -14.82 -10.82
CA GLU A 10 8.63 -15.09 -9.58
C GLU A 10 8.58 -13.88 -8.65
N TYR A 11 9.63 -13.05 -8.64
CA TYR A 11 9.61 -11.78 -7.91
C TYR A 11 8.52 -10.82 -8.42
N ARG A 12 8.39 -10.69 -9.76
CA ARG A 12 7.31 -9.90 -10.35
C ARG A 12 5.94 -10.46 -9.98
N SER A 13 5.76 -11.78 -10.04
CA SER A 13 4.52 -12.43 -9.62
C SER A 13 4.18 -12.13 -8.16
N ALA A 14 5.16 -12.21 -7.26
CA ALA A 14 4.98 -11.90 -5.84
C ALA A 14 4.58 -10.43 -5.61
N LEU A 15 5.23 -9.48 -6.29
CA LEU A 15 4.84 -8.07 -6.25
C LEU A 15 3.40 -7.87 -6.76
N GLY A 16 3.05 -8.50 -7.87
CA GLY A 16 1.71 -8.43 -8.46
C GLY A 16 0.63 -8.99 -7.53
N ALA A 17 0.93 -10.05 -6.77
CA ALA A 17 0.03 -10.63 -5.79
C ALA A 17 -0.12 -9.77 -4.52
N ALA A 18 0.95 -9.12 -4.08
CA ALA A 18 0.95 -8.33 -2.84
C ALA A 18 0.36 -6.92 -3.03
N THR A 19 0.51 -6.31 -4.21
CA THR A 19 0.09 -4.91 -4.47
C THR A 19 -1.41 -4.66 -4.20
N PRO A 20 -2.36 -5.52 -4.65
CA PRO A 20 -3.78 -5.33 -4.34
C PRO A 20 -4.09 -5.35 -2.83
N GLY A 21 -3.37 -6.19 -2.07
CA GLY A 21 -3.51 -6.26 -0.62
C GLY A 21 -3.08 -4.97 0.06
N ALA A 22 -1.94 -4.40 -0.36
CA ALA A 22 -1.47 -3.11 0.13
C ALA A 22 -2.46 -1.97 -0.19
N GLN A 23 -3.02 -1.95 -1.41
CA GLN A 23 -4.05 -0.98 -1.81
C GLN A 23 -5.32 -1.07 -0.97
N SER A 24 -5.80 -2.28 -0.67
CA SER A 24 -6.98 -2.47 0.18
C SER A 24 -6.71 -1.96 1.60
N GLN A 25 -5.57 -2.31 2.18
CA GLN A 25 -5.21 -1.87 3.54
C GLN A 25 -5.06 -0.34 3.62
N ALA A 26 -4.45 0.29 2.61
CA ALA A 26 -4.37 1.73 2.49
C ALA A 26 -5.76 2.40 2.53
N TYR A 27 -6.69 1.86 1.74
CA TYR A 27 -8.06 2.33 1.69
C TYR A 27 -8.78 2.16 3.03
N ASP A 28 -8.67 0.99 3.67
CA ASP A 28 -9.33 0.68 4.93
C ASP A 28 -8.90 1.63 6.06
N VAL A 29 -7.60 1.92 6.15
CA VAL A 29 -7.07 2.89 7.12
C VAL A 29 -7.63 4.29 6.87
N ARG A 30 -7.67 4.73 5.61
CA ARG A 30 -8.21 6.04 5.23
C ARG A 30 -9.71 6.16 5.58
N ALA A 31 -10.47 5.09 5.32
CA ALA A 31 -11.89 5.01 5.61
C ALA A 31 -12.16 5.05 7.13
N ALA A 32 -11.37 4.35 7.94
CA ALA A 32 -11.50 4.35 9.39
C ALA A 32 -11.35 5.75 10.00
N PHE A 33 -10.29 6.49 9.62
CA PHE A 33 -10.12 7.88 10.07
C PHE A 33 -11.23 8.80 9.58
N SER A 34 -11.63 8.67 8.31
CA SER A 34 -12.72 9.48 7.74
C SER A 34 -14.04 9.28 8.49
N SER A 35 -14.36 8.04 8.88
CA SER A 35 -15.54 7.72 9.68
C SER A 35 -15.50 8.38 11.07
N VAL A 36 -14.37 8.28 11.77
CA VAL A 36 -14.19 8.91 13.09
C VAL A 36 -14.34 10.43 13.01
N LEU A 37 -13.67 11.07 12.06
CA LEU A 37 -13.73 12.52 11.86
C LEU A 37 -15.14 12.98 11.46
N SER A 38 -15.85 12.19 10.64
CA SER A 38 -17.24 12.48 10.29
C SER A 38 -18.17 12.45 11.50
N ALA A 39 -17.99 11.48 12.40
CA ALA A 39 -18.76 11.40 13.65
C ALA A 39 -18.49 12.60 14.58
N LEU A 40 -17.22 13.00 14.72
CA LEU A 40 -16.85 14.17 15.52
C LEU A 40 -17.44 15.47 14.92
N ASN A 41 -17.40 15.63 13.60
CA ASN A 41 -18.03 16.75 12.90
C ASN A 41 -19.55 16.80 13.10
N ALA A 42 -20.20 15.62 13.17
CA ALA A 42 -21.62 15.49 13.48
C ALA A 42 -21.96 15.69 14.97
N LYS A 43 -21.01 16.19 15.78
CA LYS A 43 -21.18 16.45 17.21
C LYS A 43 -21.52 15.20 18.04
N ALA A 44 -21.09 14.01 17.59
CA ALA A 44 -21.25 12.76 18.36
C ALA A 44 -20.52 12.80 19.71
N TRP A 45 -19.49 13.65 19.82
CA TRP A 45 -18.79 13.95 21.07
C TRP A 45 -18.29 15.41 21.05
N VAL A 46 -18.63 16.19 22.08
CA VAL A 46 -18.26 17.62 22.17
C VAL A 46 -17.57 17.88 23.51
N SER A 47 -16.25 18.09 23.47
CA SER A 47 -15.42 18.52 24.59
C SER A 47 -14.05 18.98 24.09
N THR A 48 -13.25 19.63 24.93
CA THR A 48 -11.85 19.96 24.59
C THR A 48 -11.00 18.70 24.34
N THR A 49 -11.34 17.59 24.98
CA THR A 49 -10.73 16.28 24.71
C THR A 49 -11.12 15.76 23.32
N ALA A 50 -12.36 15.97 22.88
CA ALA A 50 -12.81 15.63 21.54
C ALA A 50 -12.04 16.45 20.47
N ASP A 51 -11.78 17.73 20.74
CA ASP A 51 -11.01 18.59 19.83
C ASP A 51 -9.55 18.10 19.69
N ALA A 52 -8.89 17.78 20.81
CA ALA A 52 -7.54 17.25 20.82
C ALA A 52 -7.46 15.88 20.11
N PHE A 53 -8.45 15.02 20.34
CA PHE A 53 -8.56 13.73 19.66
C PHE A 53 -8.80 13.89 18.16
N SER A 54 -9.67 14.82 17.74
CA SER A 54 -9.92 15.13 16.33
C SER A 54 -8.64 15.61 15.64
N SER A 55 -7.90 16.53 16.27
CA SER A 55 -6.62 17.03 15.74
C SER A 55 -5.61 15.89 15.55
N THR A 56 -5.51 14.99 16.53
CA THR A 56 -4.65 13.81 16.45
C THR A 56 -5.08 12.88 15.31
N CYS A 57 -6.38 12.62 15.16
CA CYS A 57 -6.92 11.78 14.08
C CYS A 57 -6.61 12.38 12.71
N THR A 58 -6.77 13.69 12.52
CA THR A 58 -6.43 14.37 11.26
C THR A 58 -4.95 14.22 10.92
N SER A 59 -4.06 14.46 11.90
CA SER A 59 -2.61 14.30 11.69
C SER A 59 -2.25 12.85 11.35
N LYS A 60 -2.80 11.87 12.07
CA LYS A 60 -2.54 10.46 11.83
C LYS A 60 -3.13 9.97 10.51
N GLN A 61 -4.29 10.47 10.10
CA GLN A 61 -4.87 10.20 8.78
C GLN A 61 -3.94 10.67 7.67
N GLY A 62 -3.37 11.87 7.78
CA GLY A 62 -2.39 12.39 6.82
C GLY A 62 -1.17 11.49 6.73
N SER A 63 -0.47 11.27 7.86
CA SER A 63 0.75 10.45 7.86
C SER A 63 0.53 9.00 7.43
N ALA A 64 -0.60 8.38 7.80
CA ALA A 64 -0.92 7.04 7.38
C ALA A 64 -1.30 6.98 5.89
N GLY A 65 -1.99 8.02 5.39
CA GLY A 65 -2.30 8.19 3.96
C GLY A 65 -1.04 8.29 3.12
N ASP A 66 -0.13 9.20 3.47
CA ASP A 66 1.14 9.40 2.75
C ASP A 66 1.97 8.11 2.72
N ALA A 67 2.16 7.46 3.87
CA ALA A 67 2.91 6.21 3.94
C ALA A 67 2.27 5.06 3.13
N ALA A 68 0.94 5.03 3.07
CA ALA A 68 0.23 4.03 2.30
C ALA A 68 0.32 4.30 0.79
N ASP A 69 0.17 5.56 0.38
CA ASP A 69 0.30 5.99 -1.01
C ASP A 69 1.74 5.73 -1.52
N ASP A 70 2.77 6.07 -0.73
CA ASP A 70 4.18 5.76 -1.02
C ASP A 70 4.43 4.25 -1.20
N CYS A 71 3.85 3.44 -0.31
CA CYS A 71 4.00 1.98 -0.37
C CYS A 71 3.36 1.39 -1.63
N VAL A 72 2.13 1.81 -1.94
CA VAL A 72 1.41 1.39 -3.14
C VAL A 72 2.14 1.84 -4.40
N GLU A 73 2.64 3.08 -4.43
CA GLU A 73 3.40 3.62 -5.55
C GLU A 73 4.67 2.81 -5.80
N GLU A 74 5.49 2.56 -4.78
CA GLU A 74 6.74 1.83 -4.96
C GLU A 74 6.49 0.39 -5.41
N MET A 75 5.51 -0.30 -4.82
CA MET A 75 5.16 -1.66 -5.23
C MET A 75 4.64 -1.72 -6.67
N THR A 76 3.75 -0.80 -7.05
CA THR A 76 3.19 -0.72 -8.40
C THR A 76 4.26 -0.36 -9.42
N SER A 77 5.10 0.63 -9.11
CA SER A 77 6.21 1.09 -9.93
C SER A 77 7.25 -0.02 -10.11
N ARG A 78 7.60 -0.72 -9.03
CA ARG A 78 8.55 -1.84 -9.11
C ARG A 78 7.97 -2.98 -9.93
N HIS A 79 6.73 -3.38 -9.67
CA HIS A 79 6.04 -4.37 -10.49
C HIS A 79 6.04 -3.96 -11.97
N GLY A 80 5.74 -2.72 -12.31
CA GLY A 80 5.76 -2.22 -13.70
C GLY A 80 7.12 -2.30 -14.38
N ARG A 81 8.22 -2.10 -13.63
CA ARG A 81 9.61 -2.11 -14.14
C ARG A 81 10.20 -3.50 -14.31
N GLU A 82 9.68 -4.52 -13.63
CA GLU A 82 10.23 -5.87 -13.70
C GLU A 82 9.90 -6.56 -15.04
N PRO A 83 10.85 -7.22 -15.71
CA PRO A 83 10.55 -7.99 -16.93
C PRO A 83 9.65 -9.20 -16.62
N LEU A 84 8.83 -9.63 -17.58
CA LEU A 84 7.97 -10.80 -17.44
C LEU A 84 8.76 -12.11 -17.30
N LYS A 85 9.92 -12.17 -17.95
CA LYS A 85 10.83 -13.30 -17.87
C LYS A 85 12.25 -12.83 -17.58
N VAL A 86 12.99 -13.63 -16.82
CA VAL A 86 14.38 -13.41 -16.44
C VAL A 86 15.18 -14.68 -16.71
N ASP A 87 16.51 -14.57 -16.72
CA ASP A 87 17.37 -15.73 -16.86
C ASP A 87 17.18 -16.70 -15.69
N LYS A 88 17.27 -18.01 -15.92
CA LYS A 88 17.12 -19.04 -14.85
C LYS A 88 18.02 -18.85 -13.64
N THR A 89 19.21 -18.27 -13.86
CA THR A 89 20.20 -18.00 -12.81
C THR A 89 19.96 -16.68 -12.08
N ASP A 90 19.02 -15.85 -12.54
CA ASP A 90 18.65 -14.60 -11.87
C ASP A 90 17.95 -14.90 -10.54
N TYR A 91 18.28 -14.15 -9.48
CA TYR A 91 17.65 -14.33 -8.17
C TYR A 91 16.12 -14.16 -8.22
N ARG A 92 15.63 -13.32 -9.14
CA ARG A 92 14.20 -13.07 -9.35
C ARG A 92 13.42 -14.28 -9.85
N ALA A 93 14.11 -15.25 -10.47
CA ALA A 93 13.51 -16.52 -10.88
C ALA A 93 13.22 -17.46 -9.69
N ASN A 94 13.90 -17.27 -8.56
CA ASN A 94 13.85 -18.18 -7.40
C ASN A 94 13.45 -17.45 -6.11
N TRP A 95 12.67 -16.37 -6.22
CA TRP A 95 12.34 -15.44 -5.12
C TRP A 95 11.44 -16.05 -4.02
N SER A 96 11.03 -17.31 -4.10
CA SER A 96 10.09 -17.95 -3.18
C SER A 96 10.49 -17.89 -1.71
#